data_AF-A0A5K3FQM7-F1
#
_entry.id   AF-A0A5K3FQM7-F1
#
_cell.length_a   1.000
_cell.length_b   1.000
_cell.length_c   1.000
_cell.angle_alpha   90.00
_cell.angle_beta   90.00
_cell.angle_gamma   90.00
#
_symmetry.space_group_name_H-M   'P 1'
#
loop_
_entity.id
_entity.type
_entity.pdbx_description
1 polymer ?
#
loop_
_entity_poly.entity_id
_entity_poly.type
_entity_poly.pdbx_seq_one_letter_code
_entity_poly.pdbx_strand_id
1 'polypeptide(L)'
;MWSVCKAVNNIVENVLVNRRVDQLMEFETSLKRNRASFLSPISNPSKSVDDRRSVKKADVEAIAIPSLSQRIILTQDLIEESCCLSDLFDLNEITALELVLTAEGHLSSQTG
;
A
#
# COMPACT_ATOMS: atom_id res chain seq x y z
N MET A 1 -0.82 0.43 0.94
CA MET A 1 -1.49 1.69 1.37
C MET A 1 -3.00 1.76 1.04
N TRP A 2 -3.41 1.55 -0.22
CA TRP A 2 -4.81 1.67 -0.65
C TRP A 2 -5.80 0.71 0.04
N SER A 3 -5.38 -0.53 0.31
CA SER A 3 -6.17 -1.53 1.03
C SER A 3 -6.57 -1.08 2.43
N VAL A 4 -5.66 -0.45 3.16
CA VAL A 4 -5.89 0.09 4.50
C VAL A 4 -6.88 1.26 4.45
N CYS A 5 -6.70 2.20 3.51
CA CYS A 5 -7.63 3.31 3.32
C CYS A 5 -9.04 2.82 2.97
N LYS A 6 -9.17 1.83 2.08
CA LYS A 6 -10.44 1.19 1.74
C LYS A 6 -11.08 0.52 2.94
N ALA A 7 -10.31 -0.21 3.75
CA ALA A 7 -10.81 -0.88 4.94
C ALA A 7 -11.36 0.14 5.96
N VAL A 8 -10.62 1.22 6.22
CA VAL A 8 -11.12 2.27 7.12
C VAL A 8 -12.35 2.96 6.56
N ASN A 9 -12.39 3.27 5.25
CA ASN A 9 -13.56 3.87 4.61
C ASN A 9 -14.81 2.99 4.74
N ASN A 10 -14.66 1.67 4.59
CA ASN A 10 -15.76 0.72 4.76
C ASN A 10 -16.28 0.71 6.22
N ILE A 11 -15.39 0.74 7.22
CA ILE A 11 -15.80 0.80 8.63
C ILE A 11 -16.49 2.14 8.93
N VAL A 12 -15.99 3.26 8.40
CA VAL A 12 -16.63 4.59 8.50
C VAL A 12 -18.05 4.54 7.93
N GLU A 13 -18.22 3.99 6.72
CA GLU A 13 -19.52 3.86 6.06
C GLU A 13 -20.47 2.98 6.88
N ASN A 14 -20.00 1.85 7.40
CA ASN A 14 -20.82 0.95 8.21
C ASN A 14 -21.32 1.59 9.51
N VAL A 15 -20.46 2.31 10.23
CA VAL A 15 -20.83 2.91 11.51
C VAL A 15 -21.65 4.19 11.32
N LEU A 16 -21.25 5.08 10.41
CA LEU A 16 -21.87 6.40 10.26
C LEU A 16 -23.08 6.39 9.32
N VAL A 17 -23.04 5.62 8.23
CA VAL A 17 -24.11 5.59 7.22
C VAL A 17 -25.09 4.47 7.53
N ASN A 18 -24.59 3.25 7.74
CA ASN A 18 -25.43 2.07 7.98
C ASN A 18 -25.84 1.90 9.46
N ARG A 19 -25.39 2.81 10.34
CA ARG A 19 -25.72 2.86 11.78
C ARG A 19 -25.44 1.55 12.53
N ARG A 20 -24.39 0.82 12.13
CA ARG A 20 -23.94 -0.40 12.81
C ARG A 20 -23.13 -0.08 14.06
N VAL A 21 -23.83 0.17 15.16
CA VAL A 21 -23.25 0.52 16.46
C VAL A 21 -22.45 -0.64 17.07
N ASP A 22 -22.73 -1.87 16.65
CA ASP A 22 -21.97 -3.08 16.97
C ASP A 22 -20.50 -3.01 16.51
N GLN A 23 -20.20 -2.21 15.48
CA GLN A 23 -18.84 -2.03 14.95
C GLN A 23 -18.12 -0.80 15.52
N LEU A 24 -18.70 -0.09 16.50
CA LEU A 24 -18.14 1.15 17.02
C LEU A 24 -16.75 0.96 17.67
N MET A 25 -16.53 -0.17 18.34
CA MET A 25 -15.24 -0.48 18.96
C MET A 25 -14.14 -0.76 17.92
N GLU A 26 -14.50 -1.44 16.83
CA GLU A 26 -13.61 -1.71 15.70
C GLU A 26 -13.26 -0.43 14.94
N PHE A 27 -14.24 0.47 14.81
CA PHE A 27 -14.05 1.81 14.26
C PHE A 27 -13.06 2.64 15.08
N GLU A 28 -13.23 2.73 16.39
CA GLU A 28 -12.33 3.49 17.26
C GLU A 28 -10.90 2.93 17.20
N THR A 29 -10.77 1.60 17.24
CA THR A 29 -9.47 0.91 17.16
C THR A 29 -8.78 1.17 15.82
N SER A 30 -9.55 1.09 14.71
CA SER A 30 -9.04 1.33 13.36
C SER A 30 -8.63 2.79 13.14
N LEU A 31 -9.36 3.75 13.69
CA LEU A 31 -8.99 5.16 13.66
C LEU A 31 -7.71 5.44 14.46
N LYS A 32 -7.60 4.88 15.67
CA LYS A 32 -6.39 5.01 16.49
C LYS A 32 -5.17 4.43 15.79
N ARG A 33 -5.31 3.26 15.16
CA ARG A 33 -4.23 2.59 14.42
C ARG A 33 -3.75 3.40 13.21
N ASN A 34 -4.67 4.05 12.50
CA ASN A 34 -4.36 4.80 11.28
C ASN A 34 -4.21 6.32 11.50
N ARG A 35 -4.12 6.77 12.75
CA ARG A 35 -4.07 8.21 13.10
C ARG A 35 -2.95 8.95 12.36
N ALA A 36 -1.76 8.36 12.26
CA ALA A 36 -0.63 8.96 11.54
C ALA A 36 -0.96 9.20 10.05
N SER A 37 -1.61 8.22 9.40
CA SER A 37 -2.06 8.34 8.01
C SER A 37 -3.13 9.40 7.82
N PHE A 38 -3.97 9.71 8.81
CA PHE A 38 -4.93 10.81 8.74
C PHE A 38 -4.29 12.19 8.96
N LEU A 39 -3.24 12.25 9.78
CA LEU A 39 -2.53 13.51 10.07
C LEU A 39 -1.54 13.90 8.97
N SER A 40 -1.00 12.93 8.24
CA SER A 40 -0.16 13.16 7.06
C SER A 40 -0.62 12.28 5.88
N PRO A 41 -1.76 12.60 5.23
CA PRO A 41 -2.40 11.76 4.22
C PRO A 41 -1.53 11.38 3.02
N ILE A 42 -0.53 12.20 2.69
CA ILE A 42 0.28 12.11 1.46
C ILE A 42 1.79 12.18 1.79
N SER A 43 2.20 11.94 3.04
CA SER A 43 3.64 11.83 3.35
C SER A 43 4.17 10.49 2.85
N ASN A 44 4.25 10.35 1.53
CA ASN A 44 4.94 9.25 0.91
C ASN A 44 6.45 9.41 1.16
N PRO A 45 7.16 8.31 1.42
CA PRO A 45 8.61 8.38 1.47
C PRO A 45 9.13 8.97 0.15
N SER A 46 10.19 9.77 0.25
CA SER A 46 10.87 10.31 -0.92
C SER A 46 11.52 9.19 -1.73
N LYS A 47 11.82 9.48 -3.01
CA LYS A 47 12.64 8.59 -3.84
C LYS A 47 13.95 8.22 -3.15
N SER A 48 14.38 7.00 -3.40
CA SER A 48 15.61 6.45 -2.85
C SER A 48 16.37 5.71 -3.93
N VAL A 49 17.65 6.06 -4.11
CA VAL A 49 18.52 5.39 -5.09
C VAL A 49 18.69 3.91 -4.74
N ASP A 50 18.70 3.58 -3.46
CA ASP A 50 18.80 2.19 -2.99
C ASP A 50 17.52 1.42 -3.30
N ASP A 51 16.34 2.01 -3.05
CA ASP A 51 15.06 1.39 -3.36
C ASP A 51 14.87 1.19 -4.87
N ARG A 52 15.28 2.20 -5.67
CA ARG A 52 15.32 2.10 -7.13
C ARG A 52 16.19 0.93 -7.60
N ARG A 53 17.35 0.73 -6.99
CA ARG A 53 18.25 -0.39 -7.31
C ARG A 53 17.64 -1.71 -6.91
N SER A 54 17.02 -1.80 -5.74
CA SER A 54 16.33 -3.00 -5.27
C SER A 54 15.18 -3.41 -6.20
N VAL A 55 14.35 -2.45 -6.63
CA VAL A 55 13.26 -2.74 -7.59
C VAL A 55 13.82 -3.17 -8.94
N LYS A 56 14.88 -2.54 -9.44
CA LYS A 56 15.50 -2.91 -10.73
C LYS A 56 16.17 -4.28 -10.76
N LYS A 57 16.59 -4.80 -9.60
CA LYS A 57 17.20 -6.13 -9.48
C LYS A 57 16.19 -7.22 -9.10
N ALA A 58 14.92 -6.86 -8.95
CA ALA A 58 13.91 -7.77 -8.45
C ALA A 58 13.55 -8.90 -9.43
N ASP A 59 14.08 -8.87 -10.65
CA ASP A 59 14.04 -9.94 -11.65
C ASP A 59 14.97 -11.12 -11.29
N VAL A 60 16.05 -10.86 -10.54
CA VAL A 60 17.04 -11.87 -10.11
C VAL A 60 17.05 -12.04 -8.59
N GLU A 61 16.93 -10.95 -7.84
CA GLU A 61 17.01 -10.90 -6.38
C GLU A 61 15.62 -10.63 -5.78
N ALA A 62 15.02 -11.62 -5.12
CA ALA A 62 13.69 -11.45 -4.54
C ALA A 62 13.63 -10.25 -3.57
N ILE A 63 12.71 -9.32 -3.83
CA ILE A 63 12.54 -8.08 -3.08
C ILE A 63 11.57 -8.27 -1.91
N ALA A 64 11.85 -7.63 -0.77
CA ALA A 64 10.94 -7.57 0.36
C ALA A 64 10.03 -6.34 0.21
N ILE A 65 8.71 -6.56 0.23
CA ILE A 65 7.71 -5.49 0.18
C ILE A 65 7.06 -5.41 1.57
N PRO A 66 6.96 -4.23 2.21
CA PRO A 66 6.39 -4.11 3.56
C PRO A 66 4.99 -4.72 3.70
N SER A 67 4.17 -4.61 2.65
CA SER A 67 2.82 -5.18 2.61
C SER A 67 2.77 -6.71 2.43
N LEU A 68 3.91 -7.38 2.16
CA LEU A 68 4.01 -8.82 1.98
C LEU A 68 4.94 -9.45 3.03
N SER A 69 4.52 -10.58 3.59
CA SER A 69 5.37 -11.38 4.48
C SER A 69 6.49 -12.12 3.73
N GLN A 70 6.32 -12.35 2.43
CA GLN A 70 7.24 -13.08 1.57
C GLN A 70 8.00 -12.14 0.63
N ARG A 71 9.24 -12.51 0.30
CA ARG A 71 9.99 -11.87 -0.79
C ARG A 71 9.53 -12.44 -2.12
N ILE A 72 9.39 -11.58 -3.13
CA ILE A 72 8.91 -11.97 -4.46
C ILE A 72 9.92 -11.56 -5.53
N ILE A 73 10.00 -12.37 -6.59
CA ILE A 73 10.67 -11.99 -7.84
C ILE A 73 9.63 -11.29 -8.71
N LEU A 74 10.03 -10.18 -9.34
CA LEU A 74 9.17 -9.39 -10.20
C LEU A 74 9.43 -9.70 -11.68
N THR A 75 8.38 -9.56 -12.49
CA THR A 75 8.53 -9.54 -13.94
C THR A 75 9.14 -8.22 -14.39
N GLN A 76 9.78 -8.21 -15.56
CA GLN A 76 10.38 -6.99 -16.08
C GLN A 76 9.34 -5.88 -16.33
N ASP A 77 8.13 -6.25 -16.77
CA ASP A 77 7.02 -5.31 -16.98
C ASP A 77 6.66 -4.57 -15.67
N LEU A 78 6.54 -5.29 -14.55
CA LEU A 78 6.26 -4.71 -13.23
C LEU A 78 7.35 -3.75 -12.76
N ILE A 79 8.61 -4.09 -13.03
CA ILE A 79 9.77 -3.25 -12.69
C ILE A 79 9.72 -1.94 -13.47
N GLU A 80 9.48 -2.01 -14.78
CA GLU A 80 9.41 -0.85 -15.66
C GLU A 80 8.23 0.05 -15.30
N GLU A 81 7.04 -0.52 -15.10
CA GLU A 81 5.85 0.24 -14.71
C GLU A 81 6.04 0.93 -13.35
N SER A 82 6.56 0.21 -12.35
CA SER A 82 6.84 0.78 -11.02
C SER A 82 7.85 1.92 -11.08
N CYS A 83 8.90 1.77 -11.91
CA CYS A 83 9.89 2.82 -12.12
C CYS A 83 9.29 4.04 -12.83
N CYS A 84 8.47 3.82 -13.86
CA CYS A 84 7.78 4.87 -14.60
C CYS A 84 6.82 5.66 -13.69
N LEU A 85 6.03 4.96 -12.89
CA LEU A 85 5.08 5.57 -11.94
C LEU A 85 5.81 6.37 -10.86
N SER A 86 6.92 5.83 -10.35
CA SER A 86 7.83 6.56 -9.45
C SER A 86 8.35 7.85 -10.08
N ASP A 87 8.80 7.80 -11.34
CA ASP A 87 9.31 8.97 -12.05
C ASP A 87 8.22 10.03 -12.26
N LEU A 88 7.02 9.62 -12.66
CA LEU A 88 5.89 10.49 -12.98
C LEU A 88 5.33 11.24 -11.76
N PHE A 89 5.25 10.59 -10.61
CA PHE A 89 4.60 11.12 -9.40
C PHE A 89 5.57 11.51 -8.28
N ASP A 90 6.87 11.46 -8.56
CA ASP A 90 7.94 11.67 -7.58
C ASP A 90 7.78 10.81 -6.31
N LEU A 91 7.41 9.55 -6.52
CA LEU A 91 7.08 8.59 -5.47
C LEU A 91 8.25 7.64 -5.22
N ASN A 92 8.44 7.21 -3.98
CA ASN A 92 9.33 6.09 -3.67
C ASN A 92 8.98 4.83 -4.48
N GLU A 93 10.01 4.13 -4.95
CA GLU A 93 9.91 3.00 -5.85
C GLU A 93 9.20 1.78 -5.24
N ILE A 94 9.39 1.51 -3.95
CA ILE A 94 8.67 0.45 -3.24
C ILE A 94 7.18 0.81 -3.12
N THR A 95 6.88 2.07 -2.88
CA THR A 95 5.47 2.53 -2.79
C THR A 95 4.80 2.47 -4.16
N ALA A 96 5.51 2.84 -5.23
CA ALA A 96 5.02 2.70 -6.60
C ALA A 96 4.72 1.24 -6.94
N LEU A 97 5.63 0.34 -6.60
CA LEU A 97 5.46 -1.10 -6.78
C LEU A 97 4.26 -1.66 -6.01
N GLU A 98 4.08 -1.27 -4.75
CA GLU A 98 2.89 -1.65 -3.98
C GLU A 98 1.59 -1.19 -4.64
N LEU A 99 1.58 0.01 -5.26
CA LEU A 99 0.42 0.53 -5.97
C LEU A 99 0.10 -0.30 -7.21
N VAL A 100 1.11 -0.62 -8.03
CA VAL A 100 0.96 -1.46 -9.24
C VAL A 100 0.42 -2.84 -8.85
N LEU A 101 1.05 -3.51 -7.88
CA LEU A 101 0.61 -4.82 -7.40
C LEU A 101 -0.79 -4.81 -6.79
N THR A 102 -1.19 -3.70 -6.16
CA THR A 102 -2.56 -3.54 -5.65
C THR A 102 -3.56 -3.34 -6.79
N ALA A 103 -3.18 -2.61 -7.85
CA ALA A 103 -4.04 -2.37 -9.00
C ALA A 103 -4.29 -3.65 -9.81
N GLU A 104 -3.26 -4.48 -9.97
CA GLU A 104 -3.37 -5.78 -10.66
C GLU A 104 -4.03 -6.88 -9.82
N GLY A 105 -4.29 -6.63 -8.54
CA GLY A 105 -4.92 -7.60 -7.64
C GLY A 105 -3.98 -8.66 -7.09
N HIS A 106 -2.66 -8.56 -7.33
CA HIS A 106 -1.65 -9.41 -6.72
C HIS A 106 -1.54 -9.19 -5.20
N LEU A 107 -1.87 -7.98 -4.72
CA LEU A 107 -2.12 -7.68 -3.31
C LEU A 107 -3.62 -7.78 -2.99
N SER A 108 -4.22 -8.94 -3.25
CA SER A 108 -5.60 -9.20 -2.87
C SER A 108 -5.73 -9.19 -1.33
N SER A 109 -6.51 -8.22 -0.84
CA SER A 109 -7.07 -8.08 0.51
C SER A 109 -6.95 -9.33 1.41
N GLN A 110 -5.91 -9.39 2.24
CA GLN A 110 -5.99 -10.19 3.46
C GLN A 110 -6.92 -9.46 4.44
N THR A 111 -8.21 -9.56 4.17
CA THR A 111 -9.26 -9.46 5.20
C THR A 111 -9.41 -10.85 5.78
N GLY A 112 -8.66 -11.13 6.84
CA GLY A 112 -8.89 -12.20 7.80
C GLY A 112 -9.13 -11.56 9.16
#